data_AF-W0PJV1-F1
#
_entry.id   AF-W0PJV1-F1
#
_cell.length_a   1.000
_cell.length_b   1.000
_cell.length_c   1.000
_cell.angle_alpha   90.00
_cell.angle_beta   90.00
_cell.angle_gamma   90.00
#
_symmetry.space_group_name_H-M   'P 1'
#
loop_
_entity.id
_entity.type
_entity.pdbx_description
1 polymer ?
#
loop_
_entity_poly.entity_id
_entity_poly.type
_entity_poly.pdbx_seq_one_letter_code
_entity_poly.pdbx_strand_id
1 'polypeptide(L)'
;MPYNRMNSYEKRSVMQIQNPDITNALQRKIELQENGIILSTDGAAGLEYAFYLEHSNGLEKKYYSDNLTHFFQIHPNLGRYTATFFYKKNTTIISHKIAFVIGEQQKIFLIKKANLATSKHFKIDNYDIGSNTTFVVFNGSGSTIYSPPFGLSFLLCRGYNVIVCLQNNNQYQGLSFEDFGKYVGPAVKGKATYLYGSSLGGYCAVYYAGAVKGHVIASAPRNSAHPALITYSPKKNNYNADDFQHKDIFENELSPASVNIFIDPHVPEDVFFLNNYVRTAYPKVNLLEYQHAGHEVLMHVNRIGHLKNIIGAIVDNRPFEIDQNTDSEFTEIGKAHFFLKKQDIRRATIYYQRALNRKSPNKAVAAKIRAIKRELGLLKNQKSV
;
A
#
# COMPACT_ATOMS: atom_id res chain seq x y z
N MET A 1 56.46 32.40 -42.61
CA MET A 1 56.43 31.27 -41.64
C MET A 1 55.07 30.58 -41.74
N PRO A 2 54.99 29.25 -41.54
CA PRO A 2 54.44 28.33 -42.54
C PRO A 2 53.35 27.38 -42.01
N TYR A 3 52.90 26.46 -42.89
CA TYR A 3 52.17 25.20 -42.66
C TYR A 3 50.65 25.24 -42.37
N ASN A 4 49.81 24.29 -42.79
CA ASN A 4 49.77 23.29 -43.87
C ASN A 4 48.43 22.55 -43.75
N ARG A 5 48.05 21.84 -44.82
CA ARG A 5 47.13 20.68 -44.90
C ARG A 5 45.61 20.89 -44.79
N MET A 6 45.01 20.86 -45.99
CA MET A 6 43.76 20.15 -46.27
C MET A 6 43.81 18.70 -45.76
N ASN A 7 42.73 18.25 -45.12
CA ASN A 7 42.32 16.86 -45.09
C ASN A 7 40.80 16.82 -45.37
N SER A 8 40.45 16.18 -46.47
CA SER A 8 39.09 15.85 -46.87
C SER A 8 38.50 14.81 -45.93
N TYR A 9 37.48 15.18 -45.17
CA TYR A 9 36.65 14.23 -44.44
C TYR A 9 35.59 13.65 -45.38
N GLU A 10 35.79 12.41 -45.81
CA GLU A 10 34.73 11.55 -46.32
C GLU A 10 33.66 11.37 -45.23
N LYS A 11 32.45 11.88 -45.50
CA LYS A 11 31.25 11.51 -44.77
C LYS A 11 30.93 10.04 -45.06
N ARG A 12 31.41 9.12 -44.22
CA ARG A 12 30.83 7.79 -44.12
C ARG A 12 29.45 7.90 -43.47
N SER A 13 28.42 7.67 -44.26
CA SER A 13 27.07 7.37 -43.78
C SER A 13 27.13 6.07 -42.97
N VAL A 14 27.19 6.20 -41.64
CA VAL A 14 26.95 5.07 -40.75
C VAL A 14 25.45 4.82 -40.75
N MET A 15 25.01 3.90 -41.61
CA MET A 15 23.73 3.24 -41.49
C MET A 15 23.72 2.53 -40.12
N GLN A 16 23.10 3.15 -39.11
CA GLN A 16 22.72 2.45 -37.89
C GLN A 16 21.64 1.44 -38.28
N ILE A 17 22.07 0.23 -38.61
CA ILE A 17 21.20 -0.93 -38.63
C ILE A 17 20.73 -1.10 -37.18
N GLN A 18 19.48 -0.73 -36.91
CA GLN A 18 18.74 -1.21 -35.75
C GLN A 18 18.72 -2.73 -35.87
N ASN A 19 19.73 -3.39 -35.32
CA ASN A 19 19.66 -4.82 -35.12
C ASN A 19 18.58 -4.99 -34.04
N PRO A 20 17.40 -5.56 -34.36
CA PRO A 20 16.40 -5.82 -33.34
C PRO A 20 17.08 -6.65 -32.26
N ASP A 21 17.07 -6.14 -31.04
CA ASP A 21 17.74 -6.75 -29.90
C ASP A 21 17.31 -8.22 -29.79
N ILE A 22 18.20 -9.14 -30.18
CA ILE A 22 17.94 -10.59 -30.25
C ILE A 22 17.45 -11.13 -28.91
N THR A 23 17.76 -10.43 -27.81
CA THR A 23 17.35 -10.82 -26.47
C THR A 23 15.84 -10.63 -26.23
N ASN A 24 15.15 -9.81 -27.03
CA ASN A 24 13.69 -9.64 -26.93
C ASN A 24 12.91 -10.91 -27.29
N ALA A 25 13.49 -11.76 -28.15
CA ALA A 25 12.86 -13.01 -28.59
C ALA A 25 13.07 -14.17 -27.61
N LEU A 26 14.04 -14.07 -26.69
CA LEU A 26 14.36 -15.15 -25.75
C LEU A 26 13.25 -15.33 -24.72
N GLN A 27 12.78 -16.55 -24.50
CA GLN A 27 11.87 -16.86 -23.41
C GLN A 27 12.63 -16.90 -22.09
N ARG A 28 11.97 -16.48 -21.00
CA ARG A 28 12.53 -16.44 -19.64
C ARG A 28 11.57 -17.16 -18.71
N LYS A 29 12.09 -18.01 -17.86
CA LYS A 29 11.30 -18.83 -16.93
C LYS A 29 11.80 -18.66 -15.50
N ILE A 30 10.86 -18.70 -14.57
CA ILE A 30 11.08 -18.62 -13.13
C ILE A 30 10.35 -19.81 -12.53
N GLU A 31 11.06 -20.66 -11.79
CA GLU A 31 10.49 -21.85 -11.17
C GLU A 31 10.84 -21.90 -9.69
N LEU A 32 9.90 -22.40 -8.89
CA LEU A 32 10.12 -22.68 -7.48
C LEU A 32 10.51 -24.13 -7.29
N GLN A 33 11.48 -24.35 -6.42
CA GLN A 33 11.79 -25.65 -5.84
C GLN A 33 11.78 -25.53 -4.31
N GLU A 34 11.72 -26.67 -3.62
CA GLU A 34 11.63 -26.75 -2.16
C GLU A 34 12.66 -25.86 -1.45
N ASN A 35 13.89 -25.81 -1.98
CA ASN A 35 15.02 -25.10 -1.38
C ASN A 35 15.62 -24.02 -2.30
N GLY A 36 14.86 -23.49 -3.24
CA GLY A 36 15.39 -22.44 -4.11
C GLY A 36 14.52 -21.96 -5.24
N ILE A 37 15.10 -21.08 -6.03
CA ILE A 37 14.47 -20.46 -7.20
C ILE A 37 15.38 -20.71 -8.40
N ILE A 38 14.80 -21.26 -9.47
CA ILE A 38 15.49 -21.45 -10.74
C ILE A 38 15.12 -20.29 -11.66
N LEU A 39 16.14 -19.62 -12.20
CA LEU A 39 16.00 -18.72 -13.34
C LEU A 39 16.60 -19.39 -14.57
N SER A 40 15.84 -19.42 -15.67
CA SER A 40 16.33 -19.95 -16.95
C SER A 40 15.89 -19.08 -18.12
N THR A 41 16.63 -19.16 -19.22
CA THR A 41 16.37 -18.41 -20.45
C THR A 41 16.76 -19.21 -21.69
N ASP A 42 16.18 -18.89 -22.83
CA ASP A 42 16.62 -19.44 -24.11
C ASP A 42 18.05 -19.01 -24.46
N GLY A 43 18.77 -19.87 -25.18
CA GLY A 43 20.12 -19.59 -25.64
C GLY A 43 20.16 -18.87 -27.00
N ALA A 44 21.15 -18.01 -27.20
CA ALA A 44 21.54 -17.50 -28.51
C ALA A 44 23.07 -17.52 -28.69
N ALA A 45 23.50 -17.71 -29.93
CA ALA A 45 24.91 -17.86 -30.26
C ALA A 45 25.76 -16.63 -29.89
N GLY A 46 26.86 -16.88 -29.18
CA GLY A 46 27.82 -15.86 -28.76
C GLY A 46 27.34 -14.96 -27.61
N LEU A 47 26.33 -15.39 -26.83
CA LEU A 47 25.92 -14.72 -25.61
C LEU A 47 26.49 -15.42 -24.37
N GLU A 48 26.93 -14.61 -23.40
CA GLU A 48 27.16 -15.01 -22.00
C GLU A 48 25.98 -14.53 -21.14
N TYR A 49 25.65 -15.29 -20.08
CA TYR A 49 24.46 -15.06 -19.25
C TYR A 49 24.81 -14.84 -17.79
N ALA A 50 24.18 -13.86 -17.17
CA ALA A 50 24.21 -13.64 -15.72
C ALA A 50 22.78 -13.50 -15.17
N PHE A 51 22.59 -13.95 -13.93
CA PHE A 51 21.28 -14.02 -13.28
C PHE A 51 21.36 -13.35 -11.93
N TYR A 52 20.52 -12.35 -11.68
CA TYR A 52 20.42 -11.69 -10.38
C TYR A 52 19.00 -11.87 -9.83
N LEU A 53 18.89 -12.08 -8.52
CA LEU A 53 17.62 -12.28 -7.84
C LEU A 53 17.55 -11.38 -6.61
N GLU A 54 16.73 -10.33 -6.71
CA GLU A 54 16.48 -9.39 -5.62
C GLU A 54 15.24 -9.81 -4.82
N HIS A 55 15.33 -9.73 -3.48
CA HIS A 55 14.24 -10.05 -2.55
C HIS A 55 14.36 -9.20 -1.27
N SER A 56 13.41 -9.35 -0.32
CA SER A 56 13.37 -8.54 0.90
C SER A 56 14.62 -8.62 1.78
N ASN A 57 15.40 -9.69 1.65
CA ASN A 57 16.55 -9.97 2.51
C ASN A 57 17.89 -9.69 1.82
N GLY A 58 17.90 -9.33 0.53
CA GLY A 58 19.15 -9.12 -0.19
C GLY A 58 19.06 -9.31 -1.71
N LEU A 59 20.23 -9.52 -2.28
CA LEU A 59 20.44 -9.69 -3.71
C LEU A 59 21.41 -10.86 -3.95
N GLU A 60 20.89 -11.93 -4.55
CA GLU A 60 21.69 -13.06 -4.98
C GLU A 60 22.19 -12.84 -6.42
N LYS A 61 23.43 -13.29 -6.70
CA LYS A 61 24.09 -13.04 -7.99
C LYS A 61 24.78 -14.27 -8.53
N LYS A 62 24.56 -14.54 -9.82
CA LYS A 62 25.41 -15.38 -10.65
C LYS A 62 25.97 -14.55 -11.79
N TYR A 63 27.28 -14.48 -11.86
CA TYR A 63 28.02 -13.78 -12.91
C TYR A 63 28.03 -14.55 -14.23
N TYR A 64 28.54 -13.89 -15.27
CA TYR A 64 28.52 -14.35 -16.66
C TYR A 64 29.11 -15.76 -16.82
N SER A 65 28.37 -16.61 -17.53
CA SER A 65 28.78 -17.94 -17.98
C SER A 65 27.93 -18.35 -19.17
N ASP A 66 28.27 -19.47 -19.82
CA ASP A 66 27.46 -20.04 -20.91
C ASP A 66 26.24 -20.82 -20.41
N ASN A 67 26.02 -20.86 -19.09
CA ASN A 67 24.87 -21.56 -18.50
C ASN A 67 23.59 -20.78 -18.73
N LEU A 68 22.60 -21.44 -19.34
CA LEU A 68 21.26 -20.90 -19.60
C LEU A 68 20.35 -20.93 -18.36
N THR A 69 20.82 -21.47 -17.25
CA THR A 69 20.05 -21.72 -16.04
C THR A 69 20.90 -21.51 -14.80
N HIS A 70 20.30 -20.97 -13.75
CA HIS A 70 20.91 -20.89 -12.43
C HIS A 70 19.90 -21.18 -11.32
N PHE A 71 20.32 -22.00 -10.36
CA PHE A 71 19.57 -22.30 -9.15
C PHE A 71 20.11 -21.48 -7.98
N PHE A 72 19.28 -20.58 -7.45
CA PHE A 72 19.56 -19.86 -6.21
C PHE A 72 19.09 -20.69 -5.03
N GLN A 73 20.03 -21.21 -4.24
CA GLN A 73 19.75 -21.99 -3.04
C GLN A 73 19.32 -21.06 -1.89
N ILE A 74 18.07 -20.62 -1.93
CA ILE A 74 17.43 -19.76 -0.93
C ILE A 74 16.10 -20.36 -0.50
N HIS A 75 15.68 -20.14 0.75
CA HIS A 75 14.32 -20.52 1.14
C HIS A 75 13.30 -19.55 0.52
N PRO A 76 12.39 -20.01 -0.37
CA PRO A 76 11.42 -19.11 -1.00
C PRO A 76 10.38 -18.65 0.01
N ASN A 77 10.41 -17.36 0.34
CA ASN A 77 9.51 -16.73 1.30
C ASN A 77 8.38 -16.02 0.56
N LEU A 78 7.23 -15.85 1.23
CA LEU A 78 6.16 -15.02 0.70
C LEU A 78 6.66 -13.58 0.52
N GLY A 79 6.48 -13.03 -0.67
CA GLY A 79 6.94 -11.67 -0.93
C GLY A 79 7.24 -11.40 -2.39
N ARG A 80 7.70 -10.16 -2.62
CA ARG A 80 8.05 -9.65 -3.94
C ARG A 80 9.51 -9.96 -4.24
N TYR A 81 9.75 -10.29 -5.50
CA TYR A 81 11.05 -10.61 -6.05
C TYR A 81 11.25 -9.88 -7.38
N THR A 82 12.51 -9.64 -7.72
CA THR A 82 12.90 -9.19 -9.06
C THR A 82 13.97 -10.12 -9.62
N ALA A 83 13.65 -10.86 -10.68
CA ALA A 83 14.62 -11.60 -11.47
C ALA A 83 15.20 -10.67 -12.54
N THR A 84 16.52 -10.55 -12.62
CA THR A 84 17.21 -9.84 -13.71
C THR A 84 18.06 -10.80 -14.51
N PHE A 85 17.77 -10.88 -15.81
CA PHE A 85 18.50 -11.68 -16.78
C PHE A 85 19.43 -10.75 -17.56
N PHE A 86 20.74 -10.97 -17.44
CA PHE A 86 21.76 -10.23 -18.16
C PHE A 86 22.30 -11.06 -19.31
N TYR A 87 22.46 -10.43 -20.46
CA TYR A 87 23.00 -11.01 -21.68
C TYR A 87 24.18 -10.16 -22.11
N LYS A 88 25.34 -10.78 -22.33
CA LYS A 88 26.54 -10.11 -22.80
C LYS A 88 26.98 -10.68 -24.14
N LYS A 89 27.18 -9.79 -25.12
CA LYS A 89 27.77 -10.11 -26.42
C LYS A 89 28.94 -9.17 -26.65
N ASN A 90 30.16 -9.69 -26.69
CA ASN A 90 31.38 -8.87 -26.74
C ASN A 90 31.41 -7.88 -25.56
N THR A 91 31.32 -6.57 -25.83
CA THR A 91 31.31 -5.50 -24.82
C THR A 91 29.91 -4.98 -24.49
N THR A 92 28.88 -5.42 -25.21
CA THR A 92 27.50 -4.97 -25.02
C THR A 92 26.81 -5.83 -23.97
N ILE A 93 26.19 -5.18 -22.98
CA ILE A 93 25.39 -5.82 -21.92
C ILE A 93 23.96 -5.32 -22.01
N ILE A 94 23.02 -6.26 -22.02
CA ILE A 94 21.58 -6.00 -22.04
C ILE A 94 20.96 -6.71 -20.84
N SER A 95 19.98 -6.07 -20.19
CA SER A 95 19.30 -6.65 -19.02
C SER A 95 17.80 -6.61 -19.16
N HIS A 96 17.14 -7.69 -18.71
CA HIS A 96 15.69 -7.81 -18.67
C HIS A 96 15.23 -8.11 -17.25
N LYS A 97 14.30 -7.31 -16.74
CA LYS A 97 13.79 -7.43 -15.37
C LYS A 97 12.38 -8.00 -15.38
N ILE A 98 12.16 -9.03 -14.58
CA ILE A 98 10.84 -9.62 -14.34
C ILE A 98 10.54 -9.47 -12.85
N ALA A 99 9.55 -8.64 -12.54
CA ALA A 99 9.00 -8.56 -11.19
C ALA A 99 7.97 -9.68 -10.99
N PHE A 100 8.05 -10.36 -9.86
CA PHE A 100 7.08 -11.40 -9.49
C PHE A 100 6.82 -11.40 -7.99
N VAL A 101 5.80 -12.12 -7.57
CA VAL A 101 5.48 -12.38 -6.17
C VAL A 101 5.32 -13.87 -5.95
N ILE A 102 5.86 -14.36 -4.83
CA ILE A 102 5.54 -15.68 -4.30
C ILE A 102 4.39 -15.49 -3.33
N GLY A 103 3.22 -15.98 -3.74
CA GLY A 103 2.00 -15.92 -2.95
C GLY A 103 1.78 -17.16 -2.11
N GLU A 104 0.60 -17.22 -1.49
CA GLU A 104 0.15 -18.38 -0.74
C GLU A 104 0.23 -19.66 -1.58
N GLN A 105 0.42 -20.80 -0.89
CA GLN A 105 0.61 -22.11 -1.54
C GLN A 105 1.81 -22.15 -2.51
N GLN A 106 2.82 -21.28 -2.31
CA GLN A 106 4.03 -21.21 -3.13
C GLN A 106 3.73 -20.99 -4.63
N LYS A 107 2.69 -20.20 -4.94
CA LYS A 107 2.36 -19.85 -6.32
C LYS A 107 3.13 -18.61 -6.78
N ILE A 108 3.76 -18.68 -7.95
CA ILE A 108 4.39 -17.52 -8.60
C ILE A 108 3.34 -16.74 -9.37
N PHE A 109 3.35 -15.42 -9.18
CA PHE A 109 2.61 -14.49 -10.02
C PHE A 109 3.54 -13.45 -10.63
N LEU A 110 3.55 -13.36 -11.96
CA LEU A 110 4.29 -12.32 -12.68
C LEU A 110 3.55 -10.99 -12.56
N ILE A 111 4.28 -9.93 -12.20
CA ILE A 111 3.71 -8.60 -11.99
C ILE A 111 3.90 -7.76 -13.25
N LYS A 112 2.81 -7.42 -13.92
CA LYS A 112 2.78 -6.42 -14.99
C LYS A 112 2.46 -5.07 -14.39
N LYS A 113 3.49 -4.22 -14.26
CA LYS A 113 3.34 -2.86 -13.75
C LYS A 113 3.01 -1.90 -14.89
N ALA A 114 1.98 -1.09 -14.73
CA ALA A 114 1.66 0.03 -15.62
C ALA A 114 1.44 1.32 -14.81
N ASN A 115 1.84 2.46 -15.34
CA ASN A 115 1.43 3.76 -14.80
C ASN A 115 0.12 4.16 -15.49
N LEU A 116 -0.98 4.28 -14.73
CA LEU A 116 -2.28 4.67 -15.27
C LEU A 116 -2.41 6.18 -15.39
N ALA A 117 -1.86 6.91 -14.41
CA ALA A 117 -1.83 8.36 -14.42
C ALA A 117 -0.75 8.90 -13.47
N THR A 118 -0.21 10.07 -13.80
CA THR A 118 0.71 10.82 -12.93
C THR A 118 0.45 12.31 -13.09
N SER A 119 0.43 13.03 -11.96
CA SER A 119 0.43 14.50 -11.91
C SER A 119 1.37 14.97 -10.79
N LYS A 120 1.46 16.28 -10.57
CA LYS A 120 2.17 16.84 -9.40
C LYS A 120 1.49 16.50 -8.05
N HIS A 121 0.23 16.07 -8.10
CA HIS A 121 -0.63 15.87 -6.93
C HIS A 121 -0.86 14.41 -6.60
N PHE A 122 -0.83 13.53 -7.60
CA PHE A 122 -1.13 12.11 -7.41
C PHE A 122 -0.38 11.23 -8.40
N LYS A 123 -0.35 9.95 -8.09
CA LYS A 123 0.15 8.89 -8.97
C LYS A 123 -0.73 7.65 -8.85
N ILE A 124 -1.08 7.06 -9.98
CA ILE A 124 -1.85 5.83 -10.04
C ILE A 124 -1.03 4.77 -10.78
N ASP A 125 -0.61 3.73 -10.07
CA ASP A 125 0.13 2.59 -10.63
C ASP A 125 -0.73 1.33 -10.54
N ASN A 126 -0.83 0.57 -11.63
CA ASN A 126 -1.47 -0.75 -11.68
C ASN A 126 -0.41 -1.85 -11.56
N TYR A 127 -0.67 -2.85 -10.72
CA TYR A 127 0.11 -4.06 -10.52
C TYR A 127 -0.80 -5.25 -10.86
N ASP A 128 -0.80 -5.63 -12.14
CA ASP A 128 -1.64 -6.71 -12.66
C ASP A 128 -0.91 -8.05 -12.59
N ILE A 129 -1.54 -9.03 -11.97
CA ILE A 129 -1.03 -10.41 -11.88
C ILE A 129 -1.98 -11.43 -12.54
N GLY A 130 -2.95 -10.94 -13.33
CA GLY A 130 -3.92 -11.76 -14.04
C GLY A 130 -5.12 -12.20 -13.20
N SER A 131 -5.37 -11.57 -12.05
CA SER A 131 -6.51 -11.93 -11.19
C SER A 131 -7.83 -11.35 -11.71
N ASN A 132 -8.95 -12.01 -11.41
CA ASN A 132 -10.29 -11.46 -11.61
C ASN A 132 -10.74 -10.54 -10.47
N THR A 133 -9.93 -10.43 -9.42
CA THR A 133 -10.16 -9.53 -8.29
C THR A 133 -9.08 -8.44 -8.26
N THR A 134 -9.50 -7.18 -8.13
CA THR A 134 -8.61 -6.03 -8.05
C THR A 134 -8.89 -5.23 -6.79
N PHE A 135 -7.83 -4.95 -6.04
CA PHE A 135 -7.87 -3.98 -4.95
C PHE A 135 -7.39 -2.62 -5.44
N VAL A 136 -8.12 -1.55 -5.11
CA VAL A 136 -7.66 -0.17 -5.22
C VAL A 136 -7.30 0.33 -3.83
N VAL A 137 -6.03 0.67 -3.62
CA VAL A 137 -5.51 1.04 -2.30
C VAL A 137 -5.14 2.51 -2.22
N PHE A 138 -5.40 3.11 -1.06
CA PHE A 138 -5.10 4.50 -0.77
C PHE A 138 -4.22 4.62 0.48
N ASN A 139 -3.15 5.39 0.37
CA ASN A 139 -2.31 5.75 1.52
C ASN A 139 -3.02 6.77 2.44
N GLY A 140 -2.60 6.79 3.70
CA GLY A 140 -3.10 7.74 4.71
C GLY A 140 -2.54 9.17 4.57
N SER A 141 -2.86 10.01 5.55
CA SER A 141 -2.36 11.40 5.63
C SER A 141 -0.83 11.45 5.74
N GLY A 142 -0.19 12.48 5.18
CA GLY A 142 1.26 12.66 5.22
C GLY A 142 2.05 11.83 4.20
N SER A 143 1.38 11.02 3.38
CA SER A 143 2.03 10.28 2.30
C SER A 143 2.33 11.17 1.09
N THR A 144 3.34 10.78 0.34
CA THR A 144 3.76 11.37 -0.94
C THR A 144 3.60 10.36 -2.09
N ILE A 145 3.77 10.82 -3.33
CA ILE A 145 3.78 9.97 -4.53
C ILE A 145 4.93 8.95 -4.57
N TYR A 146 5.87 9.05 -3.63
CA TYR A 146 7.00 8.12 -3.45
C TYR A 146 6.84 7.21 -2.22
N SER A 147 5.77 7.39 -1.45
CA SER A 147 5.56 6.59 -0.25
C SER A 147 5.30 5.12 -0.59
N PRO A 148 5.73 4.17 0.26
CA PRO A 148 5.37 2.78 0.13
C PRO A 148 3.84 2.61 0.03
N PRO A 149 3.34 1.88 -0.97
CA PRO A 149 1.92 1.62 -1.12
C PRO A 149 1.31 0.83 0.04
N PHE A 150 0.16 1.27 0.53
CA PHE A 150 -0.61 0.60 1.56
C PHE A 150 -1.02 -0.81 1.12
N GLY A 151 -0.68 -1.83 1.91
CA GLY A 151 -1.13 -3.22 1.72
C GLY A 151 -0.63 -3.94 0.46
N LEU A 152 0.20 -3.32 -0.39
CA LEU A 152 0.56 -3.85 -1.72
C LEU A 152 1.15 -5.27 -1.66
N SER A 153 2.20 -5.49 -0.86
CA SER A 153 2.82 -6.82 -0.77
C SER A 153 1.85 -7.87 -0.24
N PHE A 154 1.05 -7.53 0.76
CA PHE A 154 0.04 -8.44 1.32
C PHE A 154 -1.00 -8.86 0.27
N LEU A 155 -1.54 -7.90 -0.49
CA LEU A 155 -2.58 -8.16 -1.49
C LEU A 155 -2.05 -8.94 -2.70
N LEU A 156 -0.83 -8.62 -3.16
CA LEU A 156 -0.19 -9.36 -4.24
C LEU A 156 0.11 -10.81 -3.83
N CYS A 157 0.63 -11.04 -2.61
CA CYS A 157 0.86 -12.39 -2.09
C CYS A 157 -0.44 -13.20 -1.93
N ARG A 158 -1.59 -12.53 -1.88
CA ARG A 158 -2.92 -13.14 -1.85
C ARG A 158 -3.50 -13.44 -3.23
N GLY A 159 -2.78 -13.13 -4.31
CA GLY A 159 -3.26 -13.41 -5.66
C GLY A 159 -4.28 -12.41 -6.19
N TYR A 160 -4.28 -11.17 -5.68
CA TYR A 160 -5.10 -10.07 -6.20
C TYR A 160 -4.29 -9.10 -7.07
N ASN A 161 -4.93 -8.51 -8.08
CA ASN A 161 -4.36 -7.32 -8.72
C ASN A 161 -4.43 -6.14 -7.73
N VAL A 162 -3.52 -5.19 -7.87
CA VAL A 162 -3.52 -3.99 -7.01
C VAL A 162 -3.32 -2.74 -7.84
N ILE A 163 -4.27 -1.81 -7.75
CA ILE A 163 -4.12 -0.44 -8.21
C ILE A 163 -3.79 0.42 -7.00
N VAL A 164 -2.66 1.11 -7.06
CA VAL A 164 -2.20 1.99 -5.98
C VAL A 164 -2.48 3.43 -6.36
N CYS A 165 -3.24 4.12 -5.51
CA CYS A 165 -3.43 5.56 -5.59
C CYS A 165 -2.58 6.24 -4.51
N LEU A 166 -1.61 7.05 -4.95
CA LEU A 166 -0.75 7.85 -4.08
C LEU A 166 -1.09 9.32 -4.26
N GLN A 167 -1.03 10.08 -3.17
CA GLN A 167 -1.21 11.53 -3.12
C GLN A 167 0.08 12.24 -2.73
N ASN A 168 0.15 13.56 -2.90
CA ASN A 168 1.31 14.37 -2.50
C ASN A 168 0.98 15.31 -1.34
N ASN A 169 0.66 14.74 -0.17
CA ASN A 169 0.28 15.46 1.04
C ASN A 169 -0.80 16.55 0.86
N ASN A 170 -1.75 16.31 -0.04
CA ASN A 170 -2.85 17.20 -0.38
C ASN A 170 -4.22 16.61 -0.05
N GLN A 171 -4.30 15.59 0.82
CA GLN A 171 -5.56 14.91 1.17
C GLN A 171 -6.35 14.40 -0.05
N TYR A 172 -5.64 14.01 -1.11
CA TYR A 172 -6.18 13.63 -2.43
C TYR A 172 -6.95 14.72 -3.17
N GLN A 173 -6.95 15.99 -2.71
CA GLN A 173 -7.75 17.06 -3.33
C GLN A 173 -7.44 17.29 -4.82
N GLY A 174 -6.23 16.92 -5.28
CA GLY A 174 -5.85 17.04 -6.68
C GLY A 174 -6.28 15.89 -7.60
N LEU A 175 -7.06 14.92 -7.11
CA LEU A 175 -7.65 13.84 -7.90
C LEU A 175 -9.17 13.99 -7.81
N SER A 176 -9.86 14.26 -8.93
CA SER A 176 -11.34 14.35 -8.90
C SER A 176 -11.97 12.96 -8.96
N PHE A 177 -13.27 12.89 -8.65
CA PHE A 177 -14.06 11.65 -8.78
C PHE A 177 -14.09 11.17 -10.23
N GLU A 178 -14.27 12.10 -11.17
CA GLU A 178 -14.33 11.84 -12.60
C GLU A 178 -12.98 11.39 -13.16
N ASP A 179 -11.88 12.04 -12.75
CA ASP A 179 -10.53 11.62 -13.13
C ASP A 179 -10.19 10.23 -12.59
N PHE A 180 -10.57 9.93 -11.34
CA PHE A 180 -10.40 8.60 -10.79
C PHE A 180 -11.14 7.54 -11.63
N GLY A 181 -12.42 7.77 -11.93
CA GLY A 181 -13.21 6.87 -12.78
C GLY A 181 -12.59 6.68 -14.18
N LYS A 182 -12.12 7.78 -14.79
CA LYS A 182 -11.45 7.77 -16.10
C LYS A 182 -10.17 6.94 -16.10
N TYR A 183 -9.30 7.10 -15.10
CA TYR A 183 -8.00 6.43 -15.08
C TYR A 183 -8.08 4.98 -14.56
N VAL A 184 -8.95 4.71 -13.58
CA VAL A 184 -9.05 3.40 -12.91
C VAL A 184 -10.08 2.49 -13.58
N GLY A 185 -11.21 3.04 -14.04
CA GLY A 185 -12.32 2.30 -14.61
C GLY A 185 -11.92 1.28 -15.69
N PRO A 186 -11.10 1.65 -16.70
CA PRO A 186 -10.66 0.71 -17.72
C PRO A 186 -9.88 -0.50 -17.17
N ALA A 187 -9.06 -0.32 -16.13
CA ALA A 187 -8.22 -1.38 -15.56
C ALA A 187 -9.00 -2.38 -14.69
N VAL A 188 -10.18 -1.97 -14.20
CA VAL A 188 -11.05 -2.78 -13.32
C VAL A 188 -12.33 -3.27 -14.01
N LYS A 189 -12.55 -2.89 -15.26
CA LYS A 189 -13.74 -3.30 -16.03
C LYS A 189 -13.90 -4.82 -16.04
N GLY A 190 -15.05 -5.30 -15.59
CA GLY A 190 -15.39 -6.73 -15.55
C GLY A 190 -14.71 -7.51 -14.41
N LYS A 191 -14.01 -6.84 -13.48
CA LYS A 191 -13.34 -7.46 -12.32
C LYS A 191 -14.11 -7.17 -11.03
N ALA A 192 -14.04 -8.08 -10.07
CA ALA A 192 -14.49 -7.81 -8.70
C ALA A 192 -13.53 -6.77 -8.09
N THR A 193 -14.06 -5.61 -7.69
CA THR A 193 -13.24 -4.47 -7.30
C THR A 193 -13.46 -4.09 -5.85
N TYR A 194 -12.39 -3.96 -5.08
CA TYR A 194 -12.40 -3.61 -3.66
C TYR A 194 -11.58 -2.35 -3.42
N LEU A 195 -12.18 -1.30 -2.86
CA LEU A 195 -11.46 -0.10 -2.43
C LEU A 195 -11.07 -0.26 -0.96
N TYR A 196 -9.78 -0.09 -0.67
CA TYR A 196 -9.20 -0.44 0.63
C TYR A 196 -8.29 0.65 1.18
N GLY A 197 -8.52 1.05 2.43
CA GLY A 197 -7.70 2.05 3.09
C GLY A 197 -8.06 2.29 4.56
N SER A 198 -7.23 3.09 5.24
CA SER A 198 -7.46 3.53 6.62
C SER A 198 -7.32 5.04 6.75
N SER A 199 -8.04 5.66 7.69
CA SER A 199 -8.01 7.11 7.92
C SER A 199 -8.39 7.87 6.63
N LEU A 200 -7.52 8.76 6.14
CA LEU A 200 -7.67 9.42 4.83
C LEU A 200 -7.85 8.42 3.68
N GLY A 201 -7.11 7.30 3.69
CA GLY A 201 -7.26 6.27 2.67
C GLY A 201 -8.62 5.56 2.77
N GLY A 202 -9.17 5.44 3.98
CA GLY A 202 -10.51 4.92 4.22
C GLY A 202 -11.58 5.86 3.69
N TYR A 203 -11.41 7.18 3.88
CA TYR A 203 -12.27 8.19 3.24
C TYR A 203 -12.24 8.06 1.71
N CYS A 204 -11.05 7.95 1.10
CA CYS A 204 -10.93 7.80 -0.34
C CYS A 204 -11.61 6.51 -0.85
N ALA A 205 -11.48 5.41 -0.09
CA ALA A 205 -12.15 4.17 -0.42
C ALA A 205 -13.67 4.31 -0.44
N VAL A 206 -14.26 5.09 0.46
CA VAL A 206 -15.71 5.41 0.45
C VAL A 206 -16.05 6.39 -0.68
N TYR A 207 -15.28 7.47 -0.82
CA TYR A 207 -15.54 8.56 -1.76
C TYR A 207 -15.51 8.11 -3.22
N TYR A 208 -14.52 7.30 -3.60
CA TYR A 208 -14.33 6.85 -4.98
C TYR A 208 -15.06 5.55 -5.34
N ALA A 209 -15.80 4.94 -4.39
CA ALA A 209 -16.36 3.61 -4.59
C ALA A 209 -17.29 3.52 -5.80
N GLY A 210 -18.17 4.51 -5.98
CA GLY A 210 -19.15 4.50 -7.07
C GLY A 210 -18.53 4.68 -8.45
N ALA A 211 -17.41 5.41 -8.57
CA ALA A 211 -16.71 5.61 -9.84
C ALA A 211 -16.25 4.31 -10.51
N VAL A 212 -16.12 3.23 -9.73
CA VAL A 212 -15.73 1.90 -10.20
C VAL A 212 -16.69 0.80 -9.75
N LYS A 213 -17.85 1.16 -9.18
CA LYS A 213 -18.86 0.24 -8.61
C LYS A 213 -18.26 -0.82 -7.69
N GLY A 214 -17.25 -0.43 -6.89
CA GLY A 214 -16.47 -1.34 -6.07
C GLY A 214 -16.99 -1.50 -4.65
N HIS A 215 -16.67 -2.63 -4.03
CA HIS A 215 -16.89 -2.88 -2.61
C HIS A 215 -15.95 -2.01 -1.78
N VAL A 216 -16.38 -1.57 -0.59
CA VAL A 216 -15.54 -0.77 0.31
C VAL A 216 -15.10 -1.61 1.49
N ILE A 217 -13.81 -1.52 1.81
CA ILE A 217 -13.21 -1.99 3.05
C ILE A 217 -12.44 -0.80 3.63
N ALA A 218 -12.99 -0.11 4.62
CA ALA A 218 -12.36 1.07 5.16
C ALA A 218 -12.22 1.00 6.68
N SER A 219 -11.13 1.56 7.21
CA SER A 219 -10.91 1.66 8.64
C SER A 219 -10.86 3.11 9.08
N ALA A 220 -11.66 3.47 10.09
CA ALA A 220 -11.76 4.82 10.62
C ALA A 220 -11.80 5.89 9.50
N PRO A 221 -12.71 5.76 8.51
CA PRO A 221 -12.70 6.61 7.32
C PRO A 221 -12.98 8.06 7.71
N ARG A 222 -12.02 8.96 7.44
CA ARG A 222 -12.24 10.40 7.55
C ARG A 222 -11.22 11.19 6.75
N ASN A 223 -11.61 12.38 6.29
CA ASN A 223 -10.68 13.35 5.76
C ASN A 223 -10.56 14.52 6.74
N SER A 224 -9.40 14.67 7.37
CA SER A 224 -9.20 15.75 8.34
C SER A 224 -9.32 17.14 7.70
N ALA A 225 -9.10 17.31 6.40
CA ALA A 225 -9.31 18.60 5.73
C ALA A 225 -10.78 18.88 5.38
N HIS A 226 -11.70 17.97 5.68
CA HIS A 226 -13.12 18.18 5.41
C HIS A 226 -13.64 19.38 6.23
N PRO A 227 -14.34 20.36 5.62
CA PRO A 227 -14.82 21.56 6.30
C PRO A 227 -15.58 21.27 7.60
N ALA A 228 -16.54 20.34 7.57
CA ALA A 228 -17.28 19.96 8.77
C ALA A 228 -16.42 19.35 9.89
N LEU A 229 -15.33 18.64 9.58
CA LEU A 229 -14.41 18.14 10.62
C LEU A 229 -13.53 19.26 11.19
N ILE A 230 -13.14 20.24 10.36
CA ILE A 230 -12.46 21.46 10.82
C ILE A 230 -13.37 22.19 11.82
N THR A 231 -14.65 22.39 11.49
CA THR A 231 -15.64 23.03 12.36
C THR A 231 -15.94 22.21 13.62
N TYR A 232 -16.05 20.88 13.50
CA TYR A 232 -16.32 19.98 14.63
C TYR A 232 -15.16 19.92 15.64
N SER A 233 -13.91 20.10 15.19
CA SER A 233 -12.72 19.97 16.04
C SER A 233 -11.65 21.02 15.72
N PRO A 234 -11.94 22.32 15.90
CA PRO A 234 -11.08 23.41 15.42
C PRO A 234 -9.71 23.44 16.11
N LYS A 235 -9.65 23.05 17.38
CA LYS A 235 -8.38 23.01 18.15
C LYS A 235 -7.42 21.90 17.72
N LYS A 236 -7.88 20.95 16.90
CA LYS A 236 -7.11 19.78 16.48
C LYS A 236 -6.77 19.80 15.00
N ASN A 237 -7.09 20.89 14.31
CA ASN A 237 -7.07 20.96 12.86
C ASN A 237 -6.34 22.21 12.38
N ASN A 238 -5.39 22.02 11.46
CA ASN A 238 -4.61 23.10 10.87
C ASN A 238 -4.88 23.25 9.36
N TYR A 239 -5.90 22.57 8.83
CA TYR A 239 -6.31 22.68 7.44
C TYR A 239 -7.18 23.92 7.22
N ASN A 240 -7.05 24.53 6.03
CA ASN A 240 -7.96 25.57 5.58
C ASN A 240 -9.16 24.91 4.87
N ALA A 241 -10.38 25.28 5.26
CA ALA A 241 -11.60 24.76 4.65
C ALA A 241 -11.72 25.16 3.18
N ASP A 242 -11.19 26.33 2.79
CA ASP A 242 -11.25 26.83 1.41
C ASP A 242 -10.38 26.00 0.43
N ASP A 243 -9.44 25.21 0.96
CA ASP A 243 -8.60 24.32 0.15
C ASP A 243 -9.29 22.98 -0.20
N PHE A 244 -10.48 22.73 0.35
CA PHE A 244 -11.24 21.51 0.11
C PHE A 244 -11.98 21.59 -1.23
N GLN A 245 -11.66 20.67 -2.14
CA GLN A 245 -12.14 20.65 -3.53
C GLN A 245 -13.09 19.49 -3.83
N HIS A 246 -13.08 18.44 -3.01
CA HIS A 246 -14.01 17.33 -3.20
C HIS A 246 -15.45 17.78 -2.95
N LYS A 247 -16.37 17.24 -3.73
CA LYS A 247 -17.81 17.32 -3.44
C LYS A 247 -18.14 16.48 -2.20
N ASP A 248 -19.34 16.65 -1.66
CA ASP A 248 -19.78 15.75 -0.59
C ASP A 248 -19.99 14.32 -1.12
N ILE A 249 -19.78 13.31 -0.27
CA ILE A 249 -19.81 11.89 -0.71
C ILE A 249 -21.16 11.54 -1.35
N PHE A 250 -22.27 12.05 -0.80
CA PHE A 250 -23.62 11.78 -1.27
C PHE A 250 -23.99 12.51 -2.58
N GLU A 251 -23.15 13.44 -3.04
CA GLU A 251 -23.33 14.14 -4.34
C GLU A 251 -22.70 13.37 -5.50
N ASN A 252 -21.88 12.36 -5.22
CA ASN A 252 -21.27 11.49 -6.23
C ASN A 252 -22.15 10.29 -6.57
N GLU A 253 -21.85 9.62 -7.69
CA GLU A 253 -22.38 8.28 -7.92
C GLU A 253 -21.94 7.36 -6.78
N LEU A 254 -22.89 6.65 -6.18
CA LEU A 254 -22.67 5.75 -5.06
C LEU A 254 -22.49 4.32 -5.58
N SER A 255 -21.60 3.57 -4.93
CA SER A 255 -21.45 2.15 -5.24
C SER A 255 -22.67 1.35 -4.74
N PRO A 256 -23.23 0.45 -5.55
CA PRO A 256 -24.25 -0.49 -5.07
C PRO A 256 -23.66 -1.65 -4.25
N ALA A 257 -22.33 -1.76 -4.20
CA ALA A 257 -21.63 -2.88 -3.55
C ALA A 257 -21.56 -2.72 -2.02
N SER A 258 -21.09 -3.78 -1.34
CA SER A 258 -21.00 -3.81 0.13
C SER A 258 -20.01 -2.77 0.68
N VAL A 259 -20.35 -2.14 1.81
CA VAL A 259 -19.48 -1.22 2.54
C VAL A 259 -19.17 -1.79 3.92
N ASN A 260 -17.91 -2.16 4.16
CA ASN A 260 -17.42 -2.71 5.42
C ASN A 260 -16.53 -1.69 6.12
N ILE A 261 -16.90 -1.25 7.33
CA ILE A 261 -16.17 -0.21 8.07
C ILE A 261 -15.66 -0.74 9.41
N PHE A 262 -14.35 -0.72 9.60
CA PHE A 262 -13.71 -0.92 10.91
C PHE A 262 -13.73 0.39 11.70
N ILE A 263 -14.20 0.37 12.94
CA ILE A 263 -14.27 1.59 13.76
C ILE A 263 -14.13 1.30 15.26
N ASP A 264 -13.56 2.26 15.99
CA ASP A 264 -13.70 2.34 17.45
C ASP A 264 -14.82 3.37 17.79
N PRO A 265 -15.92 2.95 18.42
CA PRO A 265 -17.02 3.84 18.78
C PRO A 265 -16.65 4.92 19.80
N HIS A 266 -15.46 4.84 20.41
CA HIS A 266 -14.97 5.83 21.38
C HIS A 266 -14.13 6.96 20.78
N VAL A 267 -13.96 7.01 19.45
CA VAL A 267 -13.27 8.12 18.75
C VAL A 267 -14.31 9.09 18.17
N PRO A 268 -14.59 10.23 18.82
CA PRO A 268 -15.71 11.10 18.45
C PRO A 268 -15.64 11.60 17.01
N GLU A 269 -14.46 11.96 16.52
CA GLU A 269 -14.27 12.47 15.16
C GLU A 269 -14.55 11.40 14.09
N ASP A 270 -14.18 10.14 14.35
CA ASP A 270 -14.43 9.02 13.42
C ASP A 270 -15.93 8.68 13.39
N VAL A 271 -16.57 8.64 14.56
CA VAL A 271 -18.03 8.42 14.68
C VAL A 271 -18.82 9.58 14.06
N PHE A 272 -18.38 10.81 14.26
CA PHE A 272 -18.98 11.99 13.63
C PHE A 272 -18.95 11.85 12.10
N PHE A 273 -17.78 11.54 11.52
CA PHE A 273 -17.66 11.41 10.07
C PHE A 273 -18.46 10.22 9.53
N LEU A 274 -18.42 9.07 10.22
CA LEU A 274 -19.21 7.89 9.87
C LEU A 274 -20.71 8.24 9.80
N ASN A 275 -21.25 8.89 10.83
CA ASN A 275 -22.68 9.14 10.92
C ASN A 275 -23.18 10.22 9.95
N ASN A 276 -22.42 11.31 9.78
CA ASN A 276 -22.89 12.45 8.98
C ASN A 276 -22.61 12.29 7.49
N TYR A 277 -21.59 11.50 7.10
CA TYR A 277 -21.17 11.39 5.71
C TYR A 277 -21.28 9.98 5.16
N VAL A 278 -20.66 9.00 5.84
CA VAL A 278 -20.59 7.64 5.30
C VAL A 278 -21.95 6.95 5.35
N ARG A 279 -22.68 7.00 6.48
CA ARG A 279 -24.01 6.39 6.63
C ARG A 279 -25.10 7.14 5.87
N THR A 280 -24.95 8.46 5.71
CA THR A 280 -25.83 9.26 4.86
C THR A 280 -25.76 8.81 3.40
N ALA A 281 -24.55 8.59 2.89
CA ALA A 281 -24.35 8.08 1.54
C ALA A 281 -24.66 6.58 1.42
N TYR A 282 -24.27 5.77 2.40
CA TYR A 282 -24.41 4.32 2.39
C TYR A 282 -25.20 3.85 3.62
N PRO A 283 -26.54 3.80 3.58
CA PRO A 283 -27.35 3.45 4.75
C PRO A 283 -27.12 2.03 5.27
N LYS A 284 -26.69 1.10 4.41
CA LYS A 284 -26.46 -0.32 4.73
C LYS A 284 -24.96 -0.62 4.89
N VAL A 285 -24.31 0.04 5.85
CA VAL A 285 -22.92 -0.26 6.21
C VAL A 285 -22.84 -1.49 7.13
N ASN A 286 -21.93 -2.41 6.83
CA ASN A 286 -21.48 -3.45 7.76
C ASN A 286 -20.41 -2.88 8.70
N LEU A 287 -20.75 -2.67 9.97
CA LEU A 287 -19.83 -2.14 10.97
C LEU A 287 -19.07 -3.26 11.68
N LEU A 288 -17.75 -3.10 11.73
CA LEU A 288 -16.81 -3.97 12.43
C LEU A 288 -16.22 -3.19 13.61
N GLU A 289 -16.92 -3.22 14.75
CA GLU A 289 -16.60 -2.40 15.91
C GLU A 289 -15.54 -3.06 16.81
N TYR A 290 -14.50 -2.29 17.15
CA TYR A 290 -13.44 -2.66 18.08
C TYR A 290 -13.29 -1.57 19.14
N GLN A 291 -13.86 -1.81 20.32
CA GLN A 291 -13.88 -0.84 21.39
C GLN A 291 -12.47 -0.49 21.87
N HIS A 292 -12.21 0.80 22.04
CA HIS A 292 -10.95 1.36 22.54
C HIS A 292 -9.74 1.13 21.63
N ALA A 293 -9.89 0.58 20.42
CA ALA A 293 -8.78 0.41 19.48
C ALA A 293 -8.21 1.74 18.96
N GLY A 294 -8.92 2.85 19.18
CA GLY A 294 -8.59 4.18 18.71
C GLY A 294 -8.76 4.34 17.21
N HIS A 295 -8.16 5.42 16.68
CA HIS A 295 -8.16 5.72 15.25
C HIS A 295 -7.37 4.68 14.43
N GLU A 296 -6.44 3.98 15.07
CA GLU A 296 -5.59 2.94 14.49
C GLU A 296 -6.22 1.54 14.58
N VAL A 297 -7.56 1.45 14.53
CA VAL A 297 -8.29 0.18 14.65
C VAL A 297 -7.78 -0.91 13.69
N LEU A 298 -7.44 -0.58 12.44
CA LEU A 298 -6.85 -1.57 11.53
C LEU A 298 -5.52 -2.15 12.02
N MET A 299 -4.69 -1.34 12.70
CA MET A 299 -3.42 -1.78 13.26
C MET A 299 -3.65 -2.73 14.43
N HIS A 300 -4.68 -2.46 15.25
CA HIS A 300 -5.14 -3.39 16.27
C HIS A 300 -5.53 -4.74 15.66
N VAL A 301 -6.41 -4.73 14.66
CA VAL A 301 -6.90 -5.95 13.99
C VAL A 301 -5.76 -6.74 13.33
N ASN A 302 -4.78 -6.03 12.76
CA ASN A 302 -3.57 -6.66 12.23
C ASN A 302 -2.70 -7.26 13.34
N ARG A 303 -2.53 -6.54 14.45
CA ARG A 303 -1.67 -6.94 15.57
C ARG A 303 -2.19 -8.22 16.25
N ILE A 304 -3.50 -8.41 16.32
CA ILE A 304 -4.12 -9.63 16.86
C ILE A 304 -4.22 -10.75 15.81
N GLY A 305 -3.72 -10.54 14.58
CA GLY A 305 -3.66 -11.58 13.54
C GLY A 305 -4.96 -11.80 12.76
N HIS A 306 -6.00 -10.98 12.98
CA HIS A 306 -7.32 -11.21 12.38
C HIS A 306 -7.51 -10.57 11.01
N LEU A 307 -6.74 -9.52 10.71
CA LEU A 307 -6.92 -8.74 9.49
C LEU A 307 -6.87 -9.60 8.23
N LYS A 308 -5.89 -10.50 8.13
CA LYS A 308 -5.71 -11.41 7.00
C LYS A 308 -6.96 -12.25 6.72
N ASN A 309 -7.57 -12.81 7.76
CA ASN A 309 -8.73 -13.69 7.65
C ASN A 309 -9.99 -12.90 7.31
N ILE A 310 -10.19 -11.74 7.94
CA ILE A 310 -11.35 -10.88 7.70
C ILE A 310 -11.35 -10.36 6.26
N ILE A 311 -10.23 -9.88 5.74
CA ILE A 311 -10.15 -9.42 4.34
C ILE A 311 -10.50 -10.55 3.38
N GLY A 312 -9.96 -11.76 3.60
CA GLY A 312 -10.28 -12.92 2.78
C GLY A 312 -11.77 -13.29 2.85
N ALA A 313 -12.35 -13.30 4.05
CA ALA A 313 -13.76 -13.60 4.24
C ALA A 313 -14.67 -12.57 3.55
N ILE A 314 -14.34 -11.28 3.61
CA ILE A 314 -15.07 -10.24 2.87
C ILE A 314 -15.01 -10.49 1.36
N VAL A 315 -13.82 -10.79 0.81
CA VAL A 315 -13.64 -11.04 -0.64
C VAL A 315 -14.39 -12.28 -1.10
N ASP A 316 -14.36 -13.34 -0.29
CA ASP A 316 -15.01 -14.62 -0.59
C ASP A 316 -16.50 -14.62 -0.23
N ASN A 317 -17.03 -13.51 0.29
CA ASN A 317 -18.38 -13.41 0.86
C ASN A 317 -18.69 -14.54 1.87
N ARG A 318 -17.72 -14.87 2.72
CA ARG A 318 -17.82 -15.87 3.79
C ARG A 318 -18.09 -15.19 5.13
N PRO A 319 -18.83 -15.86 6.04
CA PRO A 319 -18.97 -15.38 7.40
C PRO A 319 -17.61 -15.36 8.12
N PHE A 320 -17.46 -14.41 9.04
CA PHE A 320 -16.33 -14.32 9.95
C PHE A 320 -16.79 -13.73 11.29
N GLU A 321 -16.03 -13.99 12.34
CA GLU A 321 -16.31 -13.46 13.68
C GLU A 321 -15.29 -12.38 14.04
N ILE A 322 -15.76 -11.38 14.78
CA ILE A 322 -14.92 -10.34 15.35
C ILE A 322 -14.59 -10.73 16.79
N ASP A 323 -13.31 -10.90 17.06
CA ASP A 323 -12.84 -10.97 18.43
C ASP A 323 -12.70 -9.57 19.04
N GLN A 324 -13.59 -9.26 19.96
CA GLN A 324 -13.58 -8.01 20.73
C GLN A 324 -12.83 -8.13 22.06
N ASN A 325 -12.38 -9.34 22.43
CA ASN A 325 -11.81 -9.64 23.75
C ASN A 325 -10.27 -9.66 23.73
N THR A 326 -9.65 -9.98 22.59
CA THR A 326 -8.20 -9.95 22.48
C THR A 326 -7.68 -8.53 22.42
N ASP A 327 -7.00 -8.10 23.48
CA ASP A 327 -6.38 -6.79 23.53
C ASP A 327 -5.06 -6.71 22.74
N SER A 328 -4.70 -5.51 22.28
CA SER A 328 -3.39 -5.11 21.74
C SER A 328 -2.87 -3.86 22.46
N GLU A 329 -1.64 -3.42 22.21
CA GLU A 329 -1.16 -2.14 22.73
C GLU A 329 -2.06 -0.95 22.36
N PHE A 330 -2.78 -1.03 21.23
CA PHE A 330 -3.71 0.00 20.79
C PHE A 330 -4.94 0.08 21.70
N THR A 331 -5.56 -1.06 22.02
CA THR A 331 -6.74 -1.11 22.90
C THR A 331 -6.37 -0.77 24.35
N GLU A 332 -5.19 -1.19 24.82
CA GLU A 332 -4.69 -0.83 26.14
C GLU A 332 -4.48 0.69 26.26
N ILE A 333 -3.93 1.35 25.23
CA ILE A 333 -3.80 2.81 25.19
C ILE A 333 -5.16 3.50 25.17
N GLY A 334 -6.10 3.02 24.35
CA GLY A 334 -7.45 3.59 24.31
C GLY A 334 -8.19 3.44 25.63
N LYS A 335 -8.07 2.27 26.30
CA LYS A 335 -8.60 2.03 27.65
C LYS A 335 -7.96 2.99 28.66
N ALA A 336 -6.64 3.20 28.60
CA ALA A 336 -5.96 4.15 29.46
C ALA A 336 -6.52 5.59 29.30
N HIS A 337 -6.66 6.08 28.07
CA HIS A 337 -7.28 7.39 27.80
C HIS A 337 -8.75 7.46 28.24
N PHE A 338 -9.51 6.39 28.06
CA PHE A 338 -10.89 6.31 28.51
C PHE A 338 -10.99 6.48 30.02
N PHE A 339 -10.19 5.74 30.80
CA PHE A 339 -10.20 5.85 32.27
C PHE A 339 -9.61 7.18 32.78
N LEU A 340 -8.62 7.76 32.07
CA LEU A 340 -8.14 9.12 32.35
C LEU A 340 -9.26 10.16 32.26
N LYS A 341 -10.06 10.13 31.19
CA LYS A 341 -11.22 11.03 31.02
C LYS A 341 -12.27 10.85 32.12
N LYS A 342 -12.34 9.66 32.72
CA LYS A 342 -13.21 9.33 33.86
C LYS A 342 -12.56 9.64 35.22
N GLN A 343 -11.35 10.22 35.24
CA GLN A 343 -10.55 10.49 36.44
C GLN A 343 -10.20 9.23 37.26
N ASP A 344 -10.27 8.03 36.66
CA ASP A 344 -9.82 6.78 37.28
C ASP A 344 -8.34 6.55 36.96
N ILE A 345 -7.49 7.29 37.70
CA ILE A 345 -6.04 7.28 37.55
C ILE A 345 -5.45 5.88 37.77
N ARG A 346 -6.03 5.11 38.71
CA ARG A 346 -5.57 3.76 39.03
C ARG A 346 -5.72 2.84 37.82
N ARG A 347 -6.93 2.75 37.24
CA ARG A 347 -7.14 1.90 36.06
C ARG A 347 -6.38 2.40 34.85
N ALA A 348 -6.35 3.71 34.62
CA ALA A 348 -5.55 4.29 33.55
C ALA A 348 -4.07 3.87 33.61
N THR A 349 -3.47 3.90 34.80
CA THR A 349 -2.08 3.49 35.02
C THR A 349 -1.86 2.00 34.73
N ILE A 350 -2.81 1.13 35.11
CA ILE A 350 -2.73 -0.32 34.83
C ILE A 350 -2.69 -0.57 33.32
N TYR A 351 -3.63 0.01 32.56
CA TYR A 351 -3.71 -0.18 31.10
C TYR A 351 -2.49 0.42 30.39
N TYR A 352 -2.03 1.60 30.84
CA TYR A 352 -0.78 2.19 30.36
C TYR A 352 0.43 1.25 30.56
N GLN A 353 0.56 0.65 31.75
CA GLN A 353 1.67 -0.27 32.03
C GLN A 353 1.57 -1.56 31.19
N ARG A 354 0.36 -2.08 30.97
CA ARG A 354 0.14 -3.21 30.05
C ARG A 354 0.56 -2.88 28.62
N ALA A 355 0.22 -1.69 28.13
CA ALA A 355 0.66 -1.23 26.81
C ALA A 355 2.19 -1.17 26.69
N LEU A 356 2.89 -0.68 27.73
CA LEU A 356 4.36 -0.65 27.79
C LEU A 356 4.99 -2.04 27.81
N ASN A 357 4.36 -2.98 28.50
CA ASN A 357 4.85 -4.35 28.64
C ASN A 357 4.70 -5.16 27.33
N ARG A 358 3.92 -4.66 26.36
CA ARG A 358 3.84 -5.23 25.01
C ARG A 358 5.04 -4.77 24.19
N LYS A 359 5.72 -5.70 23.50
CA LYS A 359 7.00 -5.47 22.80
C LYS A 359 6.99 -4.25 21.86
N SER A 360 8.08 -3.49 21.93
CA SER A 360 8.53 -2.36 21.08
C SER A 360 7.42 -1.53 20.41
N PRO A 361 6.88 -0.50 21.10
CA PRO A 361 5.92 0.40 20.50
C PRO A 361 6.55 1.12 19.28
N ASN A 362 5.84 1.14 18.16
CA ASN A 362 6.24 2.02 17.06
C ASN A 362 6.23 3.49 17.54
N LYS A 363 6.83 4.40 16.76
CA LYS A 363 6.97 5.82 17.17
C LYS A 363 5.64 6.48 17.59
N ALA A 364 4.52 6.11 16.95
CA ALA A 364 3.20 6.66 17.26
C ALA A 364 2.67 6.15 18.61
N VAL A 365 2.77 4.84 18.86
CA VAL A 365 2.42 4.22 20.15
C VAL A 365 3.29 4.81 21.26
N ALA A 366 4.59 4.98 21.03
CA ALA A 366 5.50 5.60 21.99
C ALA A 366 5.15 7.07 22.29
N ALA A 367 4.69 7.83 21.29
CA ALA A 367 4.24 9.21 21.50
C ALA A 367 2.96 9.27 22.36
N LYS A 368 2.00 8.39 22.13
CA LYS A 368 0.77 8.28 22.95
C LYS A 368 1.08 7.88 24.39
N ILE A 369 1.96 6.90 24.58
CA ILE A 369 2.47 6.50 25.89
C ILE A 369 3.11 7.71 26.61
N ARG A 370 3.95 8.51 25.93
CA ARG A 370 4.50 9.74 26.53
C ARG A 370 3.44 10.76 26.91
N ALA A 371 2.39 10.93 26.10
CA ALA A 371 1.28 11.84 26.40
C ALA A 371 0.52 11.39 27.67
N ILE A 372 0.16 10.11 27.74
CA ILE A 372 -0.47 9.51 28.94
C ILE A 372 0.42 9.68 30.18
N LYS A 373 1.73 9.41 30.05
CA LYS A 373 2.68 9.58 31.16
C LYS A 373 2.73 11.02 31.67
N ARG A 374 2.60 12.00 30.77
CA ARG A 374 2.51 13.43 31.13
C ARG A 374 1.20 13.73 31.86
N GLU A 375 0.07 13.26 31.35
CA GLU A 375 -1.26 13.44 31.94
C GLU A 375 -1.37 12.79 33.33
N LEU A 376 -0.70 11.65 33.54
CA LEU A 376 -0.62 10.98 34.84
C LEU A 376 0.36 11.65 35.84
N GLY A 377 1.09 12.71 35.44
CA GLY A 377 2.11 13.34 36.29
C GLY A 377 3.36 12.48 36.52
N LEU A 378 3.57 11.44 35.71
CA LEU A 378 4.67 10.49 35.85
C LEU A 378 5.97 10.93 35.12
N LEU A 379 5.91 12.00 34.33
CA LEU A 379 7.10 12.67 33.81
C LEU A 379 7.51 13.77 34.80
N LYS A 380 8.57 13.52 35.58
CA LYS A 380 9.26 14.62 36.27
C LYS A 380 9.74 15.60 35.20
N ASN A 381 9.48 16.90 35.39
CA ASN A 381 10.02 17.96 34.54
C ASN A 381 11.56 17.88 34.62
N GLN A 382 12.18 17.15 33.70
CA GLN A 382 13.59 17.33 33.39
C GLN A 382 13.66 18.69 32.68
N LYS A 383 13.74 19.77 33.47
CA LYS A 383 14.31 21.01 32.96
C LYS A 383 15.73 20.64 32.55
N SER A 384 16.00 20.73 31.25
CA SER A 384 17.36 20.71 30.71
C SER A 384 18.15 21.78 31.45
N VAL A 385 19.10 21.35 32.29
CA VAL A 385 20.13 22.20 32.87
C VAL A 385 21.16 22.49 31.79
#